data_AF-A0A526N0L2-F1
#
_entry.id   AF-A0A526N0L2-F1
#
_cell.length_a   1.000
_cell.length_b   1.000
_cell.length_c   1.000
_cell.angle_alpha   90.00
_cell.angle_beta   90.00
_cell.angle_gamma   90.00
#
_symmetry.space_group_name_H-M   'P 1'
#
loop_
_entity.id
_entity.type
_entity.pdbx_description
1 polymer ?
#
loop_
_entity_poly.entity_id
_entity_poly.type
_entity_poly.pdbx_seq_one_letter_code
_entity_poly.pdbx_strand_id
1 'polypeptide(L)'
;MSAAVKKKALAAFVQQCLDPLPDAVLIDTNHNQLMRQARRLFWRKADAVTSLTRAEMDYWCAKDIHAMYVLEDEDRSSAYSHKRTLSVERKRQAVADQIRVPAPDLLAVQWKREAAKDRHLPIGVDEVAKLIAADEAFLAAHPITKQPRKKRG
;
A
#
# COMPACT_ATOMS: atom_id res chain seq x y z
N MET A 1 -49.56 -4.16 -37.42
CA MET A 1 -48.47 -4.93 -38.06
C MET A 1 -47.73 -5.70 -36.99
N SER A 2 -47.90 -7.03 -36.94
CA SER A 2 -47.25 -7.88 -35.93
C SER A 2 -45.84 -8.21 -36.39
N ALA A 3 -44.82 -7.77 -35.65
CA ALA A 3 -43.43 -8.13 -35.93
C ALA A 3 -43.27 -9.63 -35.67
N ALA A 4 -43.08 -10.41 -36.72
CA ALA A 4 -42.81 -11.83 -36.61
C ALA A 4 -41.50 -12.05 -35.83
N VAL A 5 -41.61 -12.43 -34.56
CA VAL A 5 -40.48 -12.75 -33.71
C VAL A 5 -39.76 -13.96 -34.31
N LYS A 6 -38.49 -13.77 -34.70
CA LYS A 6 -37.66 -14.83 -35.25
C LYS A 6 -37.40 -15.87 -34.15
N LYS A 7 -38.19 -16.94 -34.10
CA LYS A 7 -38.12 -18.01 -33.08
C LYS A 7 -36.71 -18.52 -32.81
N LYS A 8 -35.87 -18.61 -33.86
CA LYS A 8 -34.46 -19.05 -33.74
C LYS A 8 -33.59 -18.05 -32.98
N ALA A 9 -33.82 -16.75 -33.15
CA ALA A 9 -33.13 -15.70 -32.42
C ALA A 9 -33.60 -15.63 -30.96
N LEU A 10 -34.91 -15.82 -30.72
CA LEU A 10 -35.47 -15.91 -29.36
C LEU A 10 -34.90 -17.11 -28.60
N ALA A 11 -34.84 -18.29 -29.23
CA ALA A 11 -34.27 -19.49 -28.62
C ALA A 11 -32.77 -19.31 -28.31
N ALA A 12 -32.00 -18.70 -29.21
CA ALA A 12 -30.58 -18.39 -28.96
C ALA A 12 -30.40 -17.41 -27.80
N PHE A 13 -31.25 -16.39 -27.69
CA PHE A 13 -31.24 -15.43 -26.58
C PHE A 13 -31.59 -16.11 -25.25
N VAL A 14 -32.66 -16.91 -25.21
CA VAL A 14 -33.06 -17.65 -24.00
C VAL A 14 -31.96 -18.61 -23.56
N GLN A 15 -31.34 -19.32 -24.51
CA GLN A 15 -30.20 -20.19 -24.20
C GLN A 15 -29.04 -19.41 -23.59
N GLN A 16 -28.71 -18.24 -24.15
CA GLN A 16 -27.66 -17.36 -23.64
C GLN A 16 -27.98 -16.76 -22.26
N CYS A 17 -29.27 -16.59 -21.91
CA CYS A 17 -29.70 -16.19 -20.58
C CYS A 17 -29.68 -17.34 -19.55
N LEU A 18 -29.72 -18.58 -20.00
CA LEU A 18 -29.68 -19.79 -19.17
C LEU A 18 -28.25 -20.33 -18.98
N ASP A 19 -27.33 -19.99 -19.89
CA ASP A 19 -25.92 -20.31 -19.74
C ASP A 19 -25.35 -19.62 -18.48
N PRO A 20 -24.59 -20.33 -17.62
CA PRO A 20 -24.01 -19.74 -16.43
C PRO A 20 -23.10 -18.58 -16.83
N LEU A 21 -23.27 -17.44 -16.14
CA LEU A 21 -22.44 -16.27 -16.38
C LEU A 21 -20.97 -16.66 -16.19
N PRO A 22 -20.06 -16.22 -17.08
CA PRO A 22 -18.64 -16.45 -16.90
C PRO A 22 -18.18 -15.80 -15.58
N ASP A 23 -17.33 -16.46 -14.80
CA ASP A 23 -16.82 -15.96 -13.51
C ASP A 23 -16.28 -14.52 -13.60
N ALA A 24 -15.70 -14.13 -14.74
CA ALA A 24 -15.20 -12.78 -15.00
C ALA A 24 -16.27 -11.68 -15.01
N VAL A 25 -17.56 -12.04 -15.17
CA VAL A 25 -18.71 -11.11 -15.12
C VAL A 25 -19.20 -10.91 -13.69
N LEU A 26 -18.93 -11.86 -12.78
CA LEU A 26 -19.29 -11.81 -11.36
C LEU A 26 -18.32 -10.96 -10.52
N ILE A 27 -17.21 -10.49 -11.10
CA ILE A 27 -16.25 -9.62 -10.40
C ILE A 27 -16.86 -8.23 -10.26
N ASP A 28 -17.34 -7.90 -9.05
CA ASP A 28 -17.74 -6.55 -8.69
C ASP A 28 -16.50 -5.67 -8.48
N THR A 29 -16.04 -5.07 -9.58
CA THR A 29 -14.90 -4.16 -9.58
C THR A 29 -15.13 -2.91 -8.72
N ASN A 30 -16.39 -2.50 -8.53
CA ASN A 30 -16.73 -1.34 -7.71
C ASN A 30 -16.60 -1.67 -6.21
N HIS A 31 -17.12 -2.83 -5.79
CA HIS A 31 -16.89 -3.35 -4.45
C HIS A 31 -15.39 -3.48 -4.14
N ASN A 32 -14.62 -4.08 -5.06
CA ASN A 32 -13.16 -4.22 -4.91
C ASN A 32 -12.46 -2.86 -4.80
N GLN A 33 -12.91 -1.86 -5.57
CA GLN A 33 -12.38 -0.50 -5.49
C GLN A 33 -12.65 0.12 -4.12
N LEU A 34 -13.86 -0.03 -3.57
CA LEU A 34 -14.21 0.46 -2.24
C LEU A 34 -13.37 -0.21 -1.14
N MET A 35 -13.17 -1.53 -1.22
CA MET A 35 -12.33 -2.28 -0.27
C MET A 35 -10.87 -1.80 -0.30
N ARG A 36 -10.31 -1.51 -1.47
CA ARG A 36 -8.97 -0.93 -1.59
C ARG A 36 -8.92 0.52 -1.10
N GLN A 37 -9.96 1.32 -1.37
CA GLN A 37 -10.05 2.70 -0.86
C GLN A 37 -10.10 2.75 0.66
N ALA A 38 -10.80 1.83 1.33
CA ALA A 38 -10.85 1.75 2.78
C ALA A 38 -9.44 1.58 3.39
N ARG A 39 -8.58 0.74 2.79
CA ARG A 39 -7.17 0.58 3.21
C ARG A 39 -6.33 1.84 2.97
N ARG A 40 -6.62 2.60 1.91
CA ARG A 40 -5.84 3.77 1.49
C ARG A 40 -5.79 4.87 2.54
N LEU A 41 -6.89 5.09 3.27
CA LEU A 41 -6.93 6.14 4.31
C LEU A 41 -5.99 5.81 5.47
N PHE A 42 -6.06 4.58 5.99
CA PHE A 42 -5.18 4.13 7.08
C PHE A 42 -3.72 4.13 6.65
N TRP A 43 -3.44 3.68 5.42
CA TRP A 43 -2.10 3.74 4.85
C TRP A 43 -1.56 5.17 4.81
N ARG A 44 -2.34 6.13 4.30
CA ARG A 44 -1.94 7.56 4.24
C ARG A 44 -1.68 8.16 5.62
N LYS A 45 -2.46 7.77 6.64
CA LYS A 45 -2.23 8.24 8.02
C LYS A 45 -0.88 7.76 8.54
N ALA A 46 -0.57 6.48 8.38
CA ALA A 46 0.72 5.94 8.79
C ALA A 46 1.88 6.53 7.97
N ASP A 47 1.70 6.70 6.66
CA ASP A 47 2.66 7.33 5.76
C ASP A 47 2.99 8.78 6.16
N ALA A 48 1.98 9.54 6.58
CA ALA A 48 2.19 10.90 7.09
C ALA A 48 3.04 10.92 8.37
N VAL A 49 2.83 9.96 9.28
CA VAL A 49 3.63 9.84 10.52
C VAL A 49 5.07 9.46 10.20
N THR A 50 5.29 8.47 9.32
CA THR A 50 6.63 8.09 8.86
C THR A 50 7.35 9.24 8.14
N SER A 51 6.61 9.98 7.31
CA SER A 51 7.16 11.14 6.60
C SER A 51 7.56 12.26 7.55
N LEU A 52 6.75 12.55 8.57
CA LEU A 52 7.05 13.54 9.60
C LEU A 52 8.32 13.16 10.38
N THR A 53 8.40 11.93 10.89
CA THR A 53 9.57 11.47 11.66
C THR A 53 10.86 11.47 10.83
N ARG A 54 10.77 11.17 9.52
CA ARG A 54 11.90 11.34 8.59
C ARG A 54 12.33 12.81 8.49
N ALA A 55 11.38 13.73 8.29
CA ALA A 55 11.68 15.15 8.16
C ALA A 55 12.29 15.74 9.45
N GLU A 56 11.82 15.32 10.63
CA GLU A 56 12.39 15.70 11.92
C GLU A 56 13.85 15.25 12.06
N MET A 57 14.14 14.00 11.68
CA MET A 57 15.50 13.45 11.70
C MET A 57 16.44 14.26 10.79
N ASP A 58 15.99 14.58 9.57
CA ASP A 58 16.76 15.37 8.60
C ASP A 58 16.98 16.81 9.12
N TYR A 59 15.96 17.41 9.73
CA TYR A 59 16.05 18.72 10.36
C TYR A 59 17.08 18.78 11.49
N TRP A 60 17.06 17.80 12.41
CA TRP A 60 18.05 17.77 13.50
C TRP A 60 19.47 17.52 12.97
N CYS A 61 19.62 16.71 11.94
CA CYS A 61 20.92 16.51 11.28
C CYS A 61 21.46 17.83 10.69
N ALA A 62 20.61 18.61 10.02
CA ALA A 62 21.01 19.91 9.47
C ALA A 62 21.36 20.92 10.58
N LYS A 63 20.60 20.94 11.68
CA LYS A 63 20.87 21.79 12.84
C LYS A 63 22.20 21.45 13.52
N ASP A 64 22.49 20.17 13.67
CA ASP A 64 23.74 19.66 14.22
C ASP A 64 24.95 20.12 13.38
N ILE A 65 24.92 19.85 12.07
CA ILE A 65 25.97 20.28 11.14
C ILE A 65 26.17 21.80 11.18
N HIS A 66 25.09 22.57 11.18
CA HIS A 66 25.18 24.03 11.25
C HIS A 66 25.78 24.51 12.59
N ALA A 67 25.38 23.92 13.72
CA ALA A 67 25.94 24.27 15.02
C ALA A 67 27.44 23.98 15.08
N MET A 68 27.86 22.80 14.58
CA MET A 68 29.24 22.36 14.60
C MET A 68 30.16 23.21 13.69
N TYR A 69 29.76 23.44 12.43
CA TYR A 69 30.67 23.99 11.42
C TYR A 69 30.48 25.47 11.11
N VAL A 70 29.30 26.04 11.41
CA VAL A 70 29.01 27.46 11.12
C VAL A 70 29.06 28.29 12.40
N LEU A 71 28.48 27.77 13.49
CA LEU A 71 28.46 28.47 14.77
C LEU A 71 29.62 28.09 15.69
N GLU A 72 30.30 26.99 15.39
CA GLU A 72 31.38 26.42 16.22
C GLU A 72 30.92 26.19 17.68
N ASP A 73 29.65 25.82 17.85
CA ASP A 73 28.97 25.62 19.14
C ASP A 73 28.78 24.11 19.39
N GLU A 74 29.77 23.51 20.04
CA GLU A 74 29.83 22.07 20.30
C GLU A 74 28.72 21.60 21.26
N ASP A 75 28.37 22.41 22.25
CA ASP A 75 27.28 22.10 23.19
C ASP A 75 25.93 22.02 22.47
N ARG A 76 25.64 22.97 21.56
CA ARG A 76 24.42 22.90 20.74
C ARG A 76 24.45 21.76 19.75
N SER A 77 25.59 21.50 19.10
CA SER A 77 25.76 20.35 18.21
C SER A 77 25.44 19.05 18.94
N SER A 78 26.04 18.84 20.12
CA SER A 78 25.77 17.68 20.99
C SER A 78 24.28 17.56 21.36
N ALA A 79 23.63 18.66 21.74
CA ALA A 79 22.21 18.68 22.04
C ALA A 79 21.33 18.32 20.84
N TYR A 80 21.67 18.78 19.63
CA TYR A 80 20.95 18.44 18.39
C TYR A 80 21.21 17.00 17.96
N SER A 81 22.43 16.51 18.10
CA SER A 81 22.80 15.11 17.86
C SER A 81 22.04 14.14 18.78
N HIS A 82 21.86 14.51 20.06
CA HIS A 82 21.01 13.76 20.98
C HIS A 82 19.55 13.73 20.52
N LYS A 83 18.97 14.87 20.13
CA LYS A 83 17.61 14.92 19.57
C LYS A 83 17.46 14.09 18.30
N ARG A 84 18.45 14.13 17.42
CA ARG A 84 18.49 13.29 16.21
C ARG A 84 18.42 11.81 16.55
N THR A 85 19.17 11.37 17.56
CA THR A 85 19.15 9.98 18.03
C THR A 85 17.74 9.57 18.49
N LEU A 86 17.05 10.41 19.25
CA LEU A 86 15.65 10.15 19.66
C LEU A 86 14.70 10.09 18.46
N SER A 87 14.89 10.94 17.45
CA SER A 87 14.09 10.90 16.22
C SER A 87 14.32 9.63 15.38
N VAL A 88 15.52 9.03 15.42
CA VAL A 88 15.80 7.76 14.73
C VAL A 88 14.93 6.63 15.30
N GLU A 89 14.83 6.51 16.62
CA GLU A 89 13.99 5.46 17.24
C GLU A 89 12.51 5.68 16.95
N ARG A 90 12.03 6.93 17.02
CA ARG A 90 10.66 7.27 16.63
C ARG A 90 10.36 6.91 15.18
N LYS A 91 11.30 7.19 14.27
CA LYS A 91 11.18 6.83 12.85
C LYS A 91 11.11 5.31 12.66
N ARG A 92 11.99 4.54 13.33
CA ARG A 92 11.97 3.07 13.26
C ARG A 92 10.62 2.50 13.71
N GLN A 93 10.08 3.03 14.81
CA GLN A 93 8.75 2.66 15.29
C GLN A 93 7.66 3.01 14.26
N ALA A 94 7.67 4.23 13.72
CA ALA A 94 6.70 4.66 12.71
C ALA A 94 6.73 3.78 11.45
N VAL A 95 7.93 3.42 10.97
CA VAL A 95 8.10 2.50 9.83
C VAL A 95 7.53 1.12 10.16
N ALA A 96 7.82 0.56 11.34
CA ALA A 96 7.27 -0.73 11.76
C ALA A 96 5.74 -0.70 11.84
N ASP A 97 5.17 0.38 12.37
CA ASP A 97 3.72 0.56 12.47
C ASP A 97 3.08 0.71 11.08
N GLN A 98 3.71 1.43 10.15
CA GLN A 98 3.24 1.50 8.76
C GLN A 98 3.31 0.15 8.04
N ILE A 99 4.34 -0.68 8.30
CA ILE A 99 4.42 -2.05 7.78
C ILE A 99 3.23 -2.91 8.26
N ARG A 100 2.75 -2.69 9.48
CA ARG A 100 1.56 -3.38 10.02
C ARG A 100 0.26 -2.94 9.37
N VAL A 101 0.18 -1.74 8.81
CA VAL A 101 -1.04 -1.25 8.15
C VAL A 101 -1.27 -1.99 6.83
N PRO A 102 -2.48 -2.53 6.56
CA PRO A 102 -2.77 -3.24 5.32
C PRO A 102 -2.48 -2.40 4.06
N ALA A 103 -1.75 -2.98 3.10
CA ALA A 103 -1.39 -2.29 1.88
C ALA A 103 -2.62 -2.11 0.95
N PRO A 104 -2.85 -0.90 0.40
CA PRO A 104 -3.95 -0.64 -0.52
C PRO A 104 -3.65 -1.06 -1.97
N ASP A 105 -2.38 -1.14 -2.35
CA ASP A 105 -1.92 -1.42 -3.71
C ASP A 105 -0.54 -2.10 -3.75
N LEU A 106 -0.09 -2.47 -4.95
CA LEU A 106 1.20 -3.15 -5.15
C LEU A 106 2.40 -2.25 -4.85
N LEU A 107 2.27 -0.92 -4.99
CA LEU A 107 3.35 0.01 -4.67
C LEU A 107 3.60 0.05 -3.17
N ALA A 108 2.53 0.04 -2.36
CA ALA A 108 2.63 -0.08 -0.92
C ALA A 108 3.26 -1.41 -0.48
N VAL A 109 2.94 -2.52 -1.15
CA VAL A 109 3.60 -3.83 -0.92
C VAL A 109 5.10 -3.76 -1.25
N GLN A 110 5.46 -3.16 -2.38
CA GLN A 110 6.87 -2.94 -2.74
C GLN A 110 7.58 -2.06 -1.71
N TRP A 111 6.94 -0.98 -1.27
CA TRP A 111 7.47 -0.13 -0.21
C TRP A 111 7.73 -0.92 1.08
N LYS A 112 6.81 -1.81 1.49
CA LYS A 112 7.02 -2.67 2.69
C LYS A 112 8.25 -3.56 2.54
N ARG A 113 8.42 -4.19 1.37
CA ARG A 113 9.59 -5.03 1.08
C ARG A 113 10.89 -4.25 1.16
N GLU A 114 10.90 -3.03 0.64
CA GLU A 114 12.07 -2.15 0.69
C GLU A 114 12.35 -1.67 2.12
N ALA A 115 11.33 -1.23 2.85
CA ALA A 115 11.45 -0.82 4.25
C ALA A 115 11.95 -1.95 5.15
N ALA A 116 11.49 -3.18 4.92
CA ALA A 116 11.90 -4.37 5.65
C ALA A 116 13.39 -4.75 5.53
N LYS A 117 14.13 -4.13 4.59
CA LYS A 117 15.58 -4.32 4.50
C LYS A 117 16.32 -3.69 5.68
N ASP A 118 15.70 -2.75 6.39
CA ASP A 118 16.26 -2.17 7.60
C ASP A 118 16.19 -3.18 8.76
N ARG A 119 17.37 -3.60 9.24
CA ARG A 119 17.53 -4.60 10.31
C ARG A 119 17.24 -4.06 11.71
N HIS A 120 17.08 -2.75 11.85
CA HIS A 120 16.88 -2.10 13.14
C HIS A 120 15.42 -1.78 13.42
N LEU A 121 14.50 -2.26 12.59
CA LEU A 121 13.07 -2.07 12.83
C LEU A 121 12.60 -2.93 14.00
N PRO A 122 11.72 -2.41 14.88
CA PRO A 122 11.10 -3.16 15.97
C PRO A 122 9.95 -4.04 15.45
N ILE A 123 10.24 -4.89 14.47
CA ILE A 123 9.32 -5.85 13.88
C ILE A 123 10.08 -7.09 13.41
N GLY A 124 9.53 -8.29 13.68
CA GLY A 124 10.18 -9.54 13.29
C GLY A 124 10.08 -9.80 11.79
N VAL A 125 11.14 -10.37 11.19
CA VAL A 125 11.16 -10.70 9.75
C VAL A 125 10.00 -11.61 9.36
N ASP A 126 9.67 -12.59 10.20
CA ASP A 126 8.54 -13.51 9.99
C ASP A 126 7.19 -12.79 10.05
N GLU A 127 7.05 -11.79 10.92
CA GLU A 127 5.84 -10.95 11.00
C GLU A 127 5.67 -10.15 9.71
N VAL A 128 6.74 -9.53 9.22
CA VAL A 128 6.73 -8.78 7.96
C VAL A 128 6.35 -9.69 6.79
N ALA A 129 6.93 -10.88 6.69
CA ALA A 129 6.63 -11.83 5.62
C ALA A 129 5.14 -12.23 5.62
N LYS A 130 4.56 -12.50 6.79
CA LYS A 130 3.12 -12.81 6.94
C LYS A 130 2.24 -11.64 6.51
N LEU A 131 2.58 -10.41 6.89
CA LEU A 131 1.83 -9.21 6.53
C LEU A 131 1.86 -8.97 5.01
N ILE A 132 3.02 -9.12 4.38
CA ILE A 132 3.17 -8.98 2.92
C ILE A 132 2.36 -10.05 2.19
N ALA A 133 2.44 -11.31 2.62
CA ALA A 133 1.66 -12.39 2.02
C ALA A 133 0.14 -12.16 2.15
N ALA A 134 -0.32 -11.67 3.30
CA ALA A 134 -1.72 -11.32 3.51
C ALA A 134 -2.20 -10.18 2.60
N ASP A 135 -1.35 -9.17 2.38
CA ASP A 135 -1.66 -8.08 1.47
C ASP A 135 -1.70 -8.53 0.01
N GLU A 136 -0.76 -9.37 -0.41
CA GLU A 136 -0.76 -9.94 -1.76
C GLU A 136 -1.99 -10.81 -2.02
N ALA A 137 -2.36 -11.67 -1.06
CA ALA A 137 -3.57 -12.48 -1.14
C ALA A 137 -4.83 -11.60 -1.24
N PHE A 138 -4.90 -10.52 -0.46
CA PHE A 138 -6.01 -9.57 -0.56
C PHE A 138 -6.08 -8.90 -1.93
N LEU A 139 -4.95 -8.43 -2.47
CA LEU A 139 -4.91 -7.75 -3.75
C LEU A 139 -5.27 -8.69 -4.91
N ALA A 140 -4.89 -9.97 -4.82
CA ALA A 140 -5.27 -11.01 -5.76
C ALA A 140 -6.78 -11.31 -5.69
N ALA A 141 -7.36 -11.35 -4.48
CA ALA A 141 -8.79 -11.58 -4.26
C ALA A 141 -9.69 -10.40 -4.71
N HIS A 142 -9.15 -9.17 -4.71
CA HIS A 142 -9.91 -7.96 -5.03
C HIS A 142 -9.36 -7.25 -6.27
N PRO A 143 -9.44 -7.84 -7.48
CA PRO A 143 -8.97 -7.18 -8.70
C PRO A 143 -9.86 -5.99 -9.07
N ILE A 144 -9.22 -4.87 -9.41
CA ILE A 144 -9.89 -3.63 -9.86
C ILE A 144 -9.96 -3.49 -11.38
N THR A 145 -9.25 -4.35 -12.11
CA THR A 145 -9.33 -4.46 -13.56
C THR A 145 -9.88 -5.84 -13.89
N LYS A 146 -10.86 -5.90 -14.81
CA LYS A 146 -11.19 -7.16 -15.48
C LYS A 146 -9.90 -7.60 -16.17
N GLN A 147 -9.50 -8.86 -15.99
CA GLN A 147 -8.21 -9.39 -16.45
C GLN A 147 -7.80 -8.82 -17.82
N PRO A 148 -6.50 -8.52 -18.05
CA PRO A 148 -6.06 -8.12 -19.38
C PRO A 148 -6.47 -9.22 -20.37
N ARG A 149 -7.10 -8.82 -21.48
CA ARG A 149 -7.42 -9.71 -22.62
C ARG A 149 -6.21 -10.62 -22.86
N LYS A 150 -6.42 -11.94 -22.78
CA LYS A 150 -5.44 -12.98 -23.16
C LYS A 150 -4.70 -12.50 -24.41
N LYS A 151 -3.36 -12.39 -24.35
CA LYS A 151 -2.54 -12.19 -25.54
C LYS A 151 -2.93 -13.30 -26.52
N ARG A 152 -3.52 -12.93 -27.66
CA ARG A 152 -3.63 -13.84 -28.81
C ARG A 152 -2.19 -14.10 -29.25
N GLY A 153 -1.76 -15.35 -29.11
CA GLY A 153 -0.52 -15.85 -29.70
C GLY A 153 -0.60 -15.84 -31.21
#